data_AF-A0A0P9EWJ2-F1
#
_entry.id   AF-A0A0P9EWJ2-F1
#
_cell.length_a   1.000
_cell.length_b   1.000
_cell.length_c   1.000
_cell.angle_alpha   90.00
_cell.angle_beta   90.00
_cell.angle_gamma   90.00
#
_symmetry.space_group_name_H-M   'P 1'
#
loop_
_entity.id
_entity.type
_entity.pdbx_description
1 polymer ?
#
loop_
_entity_poly.entity_id
_entity_poly.type
_entity_poly.pdbx_seq_one_letter_code
_entity_poly.pdbx_strand_id
1 'polypeptide(L)'
;MNKITLAFASSTTIVAGVVMGFPSTALAAPSYKPYATHIYLDGKNISNPYHIVAKENATAQKPTSWIPIWYLIQALKSLNIQSTWDGETWNLQLPSGVNADLGNIPAQQTVNVNEMEISLNGTVVQYAPRIAYKDPGGNVVTSYAPIWYLMQVLKRVGIQYSWNGTDWTMNQATNVDKLDVVKGFITALHILPDPNGTNPFDDVPDSDWPYVHAAIEHGYFQPTSSTHFGSLDDIDMSTVDHAYQAYIGIPDSEMGWQAGGDLVKWSNIIGLNNGIGTSVPMFTADVAQMTGNLTRLFNGYYKDSSGSYHLVFKPYNAYPIYHTNKKVTESFVSLGQADAIRNIDGITMTNTGSHEAYQIPGLSSKAPEELTVGNIGIATSNTYFSLNHGGSWGFAKGFFGYDSRDPDNGGTPNPPTSVLVKDVGETKINAAQINQYDGITFGSVDITFDANGVPQFSYSSGAANQ
;
A
#
# COMPACT_ATOMS: atom_id res chain seq x y z
N MET A 1 21.71 -52.65 -69.79
CA MET A 1 22.81 -52.91 -70.74
C MET A 1 23.21 -51.58 -71.36
N ASN A 2 24.48 -51.17 -71.18
CA ASN A 2 25.32 -50.32 -72.07
C ASN A 2 24.78 -48.93 -72.50
N LYS A 3 25.50 -47.81 -72.53
CA LYS A 3 26.90 -47.40 -72.32
C LYS A 3 26.89 -45.85 -72.32
N ILE A 4 27.63 -45.23 -71.39
CA ILE A 4 28.68 -44.22 -71.61
C ILE A 4 28.58 -43.38 -72.90
N THR A 5 28.69 -42.04 -72.83
CA THR A 5 29.85 -41.25 -73.32
C THR A 5 29.76 -39.77 -72.94
N LEU A 6 30.89 -39.27 -72.45
CA LEU A 6 31.28 -37.91 -72.08
C LEU A 6 31.62 -37.08 -73.33
N ALA A 7 31.29 -35.78 -73.38
CA ALA A 7 32.04 -34.83 -74.22
C ALA A 7 31.99 -33.41 -73.66
N PHE A 8 33.17 -32.90 -73.33
CA PHE A 8 33.48 -31.50 -73.10
C PHE A 8 33.30 -30.69 -74.40
N ALA A 9 32.83 -29.43 -74.29
CA ALA A 9 33.38 -28.32 -75.05
C ALA A 9 32.89 -26.97 -74.48
N SER A 10 33.88 -26.18 -74.07
CA SER A 10 33.87 -24.78 -73.73
C SER A 10 33.13 -23.88 -74.71
N SER A 11 32.48 -22.82 -74.21
CA SER A 11 32.41 -21.53 -74.90
C SER A 11 32.17 -20.40 -73.88
N THR A 12 33.24 -19.65 -73.66
CA THR A 12 33.36 -18.43 -72.88
C THR A 12 32.57 -17.32 -73.58
N THR A 13 31.61 -16.70 -72.87
CA THR A 13 31.15 -15.36 -73.25
C THR A 13 31.11 -14.51 -71.99
N ILE A 14 32.08 -13.61 -71.89
CA ILE A 14 32.19 -12.56 -70.89
C ILE A 14 31.14 -11.51 -71.26
N VAL A 15 30.08 -11.39 -70.45
CA VAL A 15 29.26 -10.18 -70.42
C VAL A 15 29.67 -9.41 -69.18
N ALA A 16 30.51 -8.40 -69.39
CA ALA A 16 30.87 -7.42 -68.38
C ALA A 16 29.65 -6.54 -68.06
N GLY A 17 28.81 -7.01 -67.14
CA GLY A 17 27.82 -6.17 -66.47
C GLY A 17 28.51 -5.44 -65.32
N VAL A 18 28.74 -4.14 -65.47
CA VAL A 18 29.13 -3.25 -64.37
C VAL A 18 27.95 -3.18 -63.40
N VAL A 19 27.93 -4.05 -62.39
CA VAL A 19 27.10 -3.84 -61.21
C VAL A 19 27.87 -2.88 -60.32
N MET A 20 27.40 -1.63 -60.24
CA MET A 20 27.88 -0.68 -59.26
C MET A 20 27.67 -1.26 -57.87
N GLY A 21 28.76 -1.76 -57.28
CA GLY A 21 28.78 -2.20 -55.89
C GLY A 21 28.61 -0.98 -55.00
N PHE A 22 27.39 -0.75 -54.53
CA PHE A 22 27.23 -0.02 -53.27
C PHE A 22 27.84 -0.90 -52.18
N PRO A 23 28.82 -0.42 -51.41
CA PRO A 23 29.25 -1.15 -50.22
C PRO A 23 28.03 -1.22 -49.30
N SER A 24 27.45 -2.42 -49.15
CA SER A 24 26.61 -2.71 -48.00
C SER A 24 27.54 -2.69 -46.80
N THR A 25 27.69 -1.52 -46.18
CA THR A 25 28.25 -1.45 -44.84
C THR A 25 27.29 -2.22 -43.94
N ALA A 26 27.58 -3.50 -43.70
CA ALA A 26 26.94 -4.26 -42.65
C ALA A 26 27.20 -3.48 -41.36
N LEU A 27 26.16 -2.80 -40.85
CA LEU A 27 26.23 -2.15 -39.55
C LEU A 27 26.61 -3.24 -38.55
N ALA A 28 27.76 -3.07 -37.89
CA ALA A 28 28.18 -3.98 -36.83
C ALA A 28 27.06 -3.99 -35.78
N ALA A 29 26.53 -5.17 -35.48
CA ALA A 29 25.53 -5.31 -34.43
C ALA A 29 26.11 -4.75 -33.12
N PRO A 30 25.32 -3.99 -32.33
CA PRO A 30 25.81 -3.42 -31.08
C PRO A 30 26.31 -4.54 -30.16
N SER A 31 27.53 -4.39 -29.66
CA SER A 31 28.11 -5.29 -28.66
C SER A 31 27.70 -4.83 -27.28
N TYR A 32 26.92 -5.64 -26.56
CA TYR A 32 26.53 -5.34 -25.18
C TYR A 32 27.52 -5.92 -24.18
N LYS A 33 27.85 -5.13 -23.15
CA LYS A 33 28.63 -5.61 -22.00
C LYS A 33 27.75 -6.44 -21.06
N PRO A 34 28.16 -7.66 -20.67
CA PRO A 34 27.43 -8.46 -19.72
C PRO A 34 27.76 -8.10 -18.27
N TYR A 35 26.77 -8.25 -17.39
CA TYR A 35 26.86 -8.02 -15.96
C TYR A 35 26.27 -9.21 -15.21
N ALA A 36 26.95 -9.69 -14.17
CA ALA A 36 26.43 -10.79 -13.36
C ALA A 36 25.16 -10.36 -12.64
N THR A 37 24.19 -11.27 -12.53
CA THR A 37 22.95 -11.09 -11.81
C THR A 37 22.64 -12.31 -10.98
N HIS A 38 22.08 -12.09 -9.80
CA HIS A 38 21.55 -13.13 -8.94
C HIS A 38 20.03 -12.94 -8.83
N ILE A 39 19.28 -14.01 -9.03
CA ILE A 39 17.84 -14.03 -8.87
C ILE A 39 17.52 -14.82 -7.60
N TYR A 40 16.92 -14.15 -6.63
CA TYR A 40 16.49 -14.74 -5.38
C TYR A 40 14.98 -14.89 -5.36
N LEU A 41 14.50 -16.04 -4.88
CA LEU A 41 13.11 -16.29 -4.55
C LEU A 41 13.01 -16.68 -3.08
N ASP A 42 12.25 -15.93 -2.29
CA ASP A 42 12.06 -16.16 -0.85
C ASP A 42 13.41 -16.31 -0.11
N GLY A 43 14.35 -15.42 -0.45
CA GLY A 43 15.71 -15.41 0.10
C GLY A 43 16.66 -16.48 -0.46
N LYS A 44 16.20 -17.42 -1.28
CA LYS A 44 17.03 -18.46 -1.91
C LYS A 44 17.49 -18.04 -3.30
N ASN A 45 18.79 -18.12 -3.57
CA ASN A 45 19.31 -17.92 -4.92
C ASN A 45 18.87 -19.08 -5.84
N ILE A 46 18.11 -18.77 -6.88
CA ILE A 46 17.54 -19.75 -7.82
C ILE A 46 18.15 -19.69 -9.22
N SER A 47 18.82 -18.58 -9.60
CA SER A 47 19.41 -18.42 -10.93
C SER A 47 20.48 -17.32 -10.94
N ASN A 48 21.52 -17.49 -11.76
CA ASN A 48 22.65 -16.57 -11.85
C ASN A 48 22.95 -16.14 -13.30
N PRO A 49 22.03 -15.46 -14.00
CA PRO A 49 22.23 -15.06 -15.39
C PRO A 49 23.21 -13.89 -15.55
N TYR A 50 23.55 -13.60 -16.80
CA TYR A 50 24.13 -12.31 -17.18
C TYR A 50 23.06 -11.40 -17.77
N HIS A 51 22.93 -10.20 -17.22
CA HIS A 51 22.10 -9.14 -17.80
C HIS A 51 22.93 -8.22 -18.70
N ILE A 52 22.25 -7.47 -19.57
CA ILE A 52 22.85 -6.37 -20.34
C ILE A 52 22.19 -5.05 -19.97
N VAL A 53 22.90 -3.95 -20.16
CA VAL A 53 22.38 -2.59 -19.92
C VAL A 53 22.20 -1.87 -21.25
N ALA A 54 20.98 -1.46 -21.56
CA ALA A 54 20.65 -0.80 -22.81
C ALA A 54 19.45 0.14 -22.66
N LYS A 55 19.34 1.11 -23.57
CA LYS A 55 18.15 1.97 -23.66
C LYS A 55 16.98 1.19 -24.27
N GLU A 56 15.78 1.44 -23.76
CA GLU A 56 14.53 0.82 -24.26
C GLU A 56 14.18 1.26 -25.69
N ASN A 57 14.51 2.51 -26.02
CA ASN A 57 14.38 3.06 -27.37
C ASN A 57 15.37 4.23 -27.55
N ALA A 58 15.46 4.76 -28.76
CA ALA A 58 16.39 5.84 -29.10
C ALA A 58 16.19 7.13 -28.27
N THR A 59 14.95 7.39 -27.83
CA THR A 59 14.58 8.58 -27.05
C THR A 59 14.67 8.40 -25.54
N ALA A 60 14.90 7.17 -25.05
CA ALA A 60 15.00 6.91 -23.62
C ALA A 60 16.17 7.69 -23.00
N GLN A 61 15.91 8.42 -21.93
CA GLN A 61 16.91 9.26 -21.26
C GLN A 61 17.93 8.42 -20.49
N LYS A 62 17.50 7.30 -19.89
CA LYS A 62 18.34 6.41 -19.09
C LYS A 62 18.25 4.97 -19.60
N PRO A 63 19.36 4.20 -19.56
CA PRO A 63 19.30 2.78 -19.85
C PRO A 63 18.66 2.01 -18.69
N THR A 64 18.24 0.78 -18.97
CA THR A 64 17.71 -0.18 -17.99
C THR A 64 18.46 -1.51 -18.09
N SER A 65 18.27 -2.38 -17.11
CA SER A 65 18.79 -3.75 -17.13
C SER A 65 17.84 -4.67 -17.89
N TRP A 66 18.41 -5.48 -18.77
CA TRP A 66 17.71 -6.43 -19.61
C TRP A 66 18.12 -7.84 -19.24
N ILE A 67 17.15 -8.67 -18.91
CA ILE A 67 17.35 -10.02 -18.39
C ILE A 67 16.95 -11.04 -19.48
N PRO A 68 17.74 -12.10 -19.70
CA PRO A 68 17.41 -13.12 -20.66
C PRO A 68 16.17 -13.93 -20.24
N ILE A 69 15.16 -13.99 -21.10
CA ILE A 69 13.86 -14.63 -20.85
C ILE A 69 14.03 -16.10 -20.46
N TRP A 70 14.99 -16.81 -21.06
CA TRP A 70 15.23 -18.23 -20.78
C TRP A 70 15.49 -18.52 -19.29
N TYR A 71 16.28 -17.68 -18.62
CA TYR A 71 16.58 -17.85 -17.19
C TYR A 71 15.40 -17.48 -16.31
N LEU A 72 14.55 -16.56 -16.79
CA LEU A 72 13.31 -16.19 -16.10
C LEU A 72 12.27 -17.28 -16.20
N ILE A 73 12.17 -17.98 -17.33
CA ILE A 73 11.33 -19.18 -17.45
C ILE A 73 11.72 -20.21 -16.39
N GLN A 74 13.02 -20.42 -16.14
CA GLN A 74 13.44 -21.35 -15.08
C GLN A 74 13.10 -20.83 -13.68
N ALA A 75 13.28 -19.52 -13.43
CA ALA A 75 12.94 -18.91 -12.15
C ALA A 75 11.44 -18.98 -11.84
N LEU A 76 10.58 -18.70 -12.83
CA LEU A 76 9.13 -18.74 -12.73
C LEU A 76 8.58 -20.16 -12.48
N LYS A 77 9.29 -21.20 -12.94
CA LYS A 77 8.93 -22.58 -12.58
C LYS A 77 9.01 -22.84 -11.08
N SER A 78 9.93 -22.19 -10.36
CA SER A 78 10.01 -22.29 -8.89
C SER A 78 8.79 -21.69 -8.19
N LEU A 79 8.01 -20.86 -8.90
CA LEU A 79 6.74 -20.28 -8.47
C LEU A 79 5.51 -21.05 -8.99
N ASN A 80 5.71 -22.24 -9.60
CA ASN A 80 4.66 -22.99 -10.31
C ASN A 80 3.98 -22.20 -11.46
N ILE A 81 4.61 -21.13 -11.95
CA ILE A 81 4.15 -20.40 -13.13
C ILE A 81 4.75 -21.09 -14.36
N GLN A 82 3.91 -21.71 -15.18
CA GLN A 82 4.37 -22.25 -16.46
C GLN A 82 4.53 -21.11 -17.44
N SER A 83 5.49 -21.23 -18.34
CA SER A 83 5.89 -20.11 -19.17
C SER A 83 6.27 -20.57 -20.55
N THR A 84 5.67 -19.95 -21.57
CA THR A 84 5.90 -20.26 -22.99
C THR A 84 6.31 -19.00 -23.73
N TRP A 85 7.43 -19.08 -24.44
CA TRP A 85 7.97 -18.01 -25.27
C TRP A 85 8.09 -18.52 -26.70
N ASP A 86 7.44 -17.86 -27.65
CA ASP A 86 7.46 -18.23 -29.08
C ASP A 86 8.31 -17.30 -29.96
N GLY A 87 8.86 -16.24 -29.37
CA GLY A 87 9.61 -15.21 -30.09
C GLY A 87 8.88 -13.86 -30.15
N GLU A 88 7.57 -13.82 -29.95
CA GLU A 88 6.75 -12.60 -30.02
C GLU A 88 5.90 -12.44 -28.76
N THR A 89 5.27 -13.53 -28.31
CA THR A 89 4.41 -13.56 -27.13
C THR A 89 5.05 -14.39 -26.03
N TRP A 90 5.15 -13.78 -24.85
CA TRP A 90 5.53 -14.45 -23.61
C TRP A 90 4.30 -14.70 -22.74
N ASN A 91 3.76 -15.91 -22.82
CA ASN A 91 2.60 -16.29 -22.01
C ASN A 91 3.02 -16.96 -20.70
N LEU A 92 2.48 -16.46 -19.60
CA LEU A 92 2.66 -16.99 -18.25
C LEU A 92 1.33 -17.62 -17.81
N GLN A 93 1.34 -18.92 -17.58
CA GLN A 93 0.22 -19.66 -17.03
C GLN A 93 0.38 -19.73 -15.50
N LEU A 94 -0.55 -19.08 -14.80
CA LEU A 94 -0.55 -19.01 -13.35
C LEU A 94 -1.07 -20.32 -12.73
N PRO A 95 -0.57 -20.70 -11.54
CA PRO A 95 -1.11 -21.84 -10.82
C PRO A 95 -2.55 -21.58 -10.37
N SER A 96 -3.30 -22.65 -10.13
CA SER A 96 -4.68 -22.56 -9.62
C SER A 96 -4.70 -21.78 -8.30
N GLY A 97 -5.67 -20.87 -8.13
CA GLY A 97 -5.81 -20.03 -6.94
C GLY A 97 -5.08 -18.69 -7.00
N VAL A 98 -4.16 -18.48 -7.96
CA VAL A 98 -3.52 -17.17 -8.17
C VAL A 98 -4.34 -16.37 -9.18
N ASN A 99 -4.91 -15.27 -8.72
CA ASN A 99 -5.62 -14.32 -9.57
C ASN A 99 -4.70 -13.17 -9.99
N ALA A 100 -4.74 -12.81 -11.26
CA ALA A 100 -4.04 -11.63 -11.77
C ALA A 100 -4.92 -10.39 -11.66
N ASP A 101 -4.31 -9.25 -11.30
CA ASP A 101 -4.92 -7.93 -11.49
C ASP A 101 -4.97 -7.58 -12.99
N LEU A 102 -6.16 -7.68 -13.56
CA LEU A 102 -6.47 -7.32 -14.95
C LEU A 102 -7.05 -5.91 -15.09
N GLY A 103 -7.01 -5.09 -14.04
CA GLY A 103 -7.34 -3.68 -14.10
C GLY A 103 -6.34 -2.90 -14.95
N ASN A 104 -6.84 -1.91 -15.70
CA ASN A 104 -6.02 -0.95 -16.46
C ASN A 104 -4.96 -1.61 -17.35
N ILE A 105 -5.30 -2.71 -18.04
CA ILE A 105 -4.41 -3.31 -19.04
C ILE A 105 -4.23 -2.38 -20.25
N PRO A 106 -3.07 -2.40 -20.92
CA PRO A 106 -2.84 -1.55 -22.08
C PRO A 106 -3.84 -1.87 -23.20
N ALA A 107 -4.18 -0.84 -23.98
CA ALA A 107 -4.94 -1.04 -25.21
C ALA A 107 -4.17 -1.98 -26.15
N GLN A 108 -4.91 -2.81 -26.88
CA GLN A 108 -4.32 -3.73 -27.83
C GLN A 108 -3.51 -2.98 -28.88
N GLN A 109 -2.29 -3.46 -29.15
CA GLN A 109 -1.42 -2.93 -30.19
C GLN A 109 -0.70 -4.06 -30.93
N THR A 110 -0.29 -3.79 -32.16
CA THR A 110 0.55 -4.70 -32.94
C THR A 110 2.00 -4.53 -32.53
N VAL A 111 2.68 -5.63 -32.18
CA VAL A 111 4.11 -5.62 -31.88
C VAL A 111 4.94 -5.74 -33.15
N ASN A 112 6.09 -5.07 -33.19
CA ASN A 112 7.09 -5.25 -34.23
C ASN A 112 8.23 -6.19 -33.79
N VAL A 113 9.19 -6.44 -34.68
CA VAL A 113 10.32 -7.36 -34.43
C VAL A 113 11.17 -7.01 -33.20
N ASN A 114 11.14 -5.78 -32.69
CA ASN A 114 11.88 -5.37 -31.49
C ASN A 114 10.97 -5.18 -30.28
N GLU A 115 9.75 -5.72 -30.33
CA GLU A 115 8.76 -5.68 -29.27
C GLU A 115 8.26 -7.09 -28.96
N MET A 116 7.54 -7.22 -27.86
CA MET A 116 6.91 -8.45 -27.42
C MET A 116 5.65 -8.16 -26.61
N GLU A 117 4.77 -9.15 -26.57
CA GLU A 117 3.61 -9.18 -25.68
C GLU A 117 3.92 -10.05 -24.46
N ILE A 118 3.41 -9.67 -23.30
CA ILE A 118 3.41 -10.51 -22.11
C ILE A 118 1.96 -10.75 -21.70
N SER A 119 1.57 -12.01 -21.62
CA SER A 119 0.21 -12.42 -21.26
C SER A 119 0.18 -13.25 -19.99
N LEU A 120 -0.89 -13.11 -19.21
CA LEU A 120 -1.22 -13.93 -18.05
C LEU A 120 -2.45 -14.76 -18.39
N ASN A 121 -2.34 -16.09 -18.36
CA ASN A 121 -3.42 -17.02 -18.72
C ASN A 121 -4.08 -16.66 -20.08
N GLY A 122 -3.28 -16.26 -21.08
CA GLY A 122 -3.75 -15.88 -22.41
C GLY A 122 -4.28 -14.45 -22.54
N THR A 123 -4.38 -13.66 -21.46
CA THR A 123 -4.76 -12.24 -21.53
C THR A 123 -3.51 -11.36 -21.60
N VAL A 124 -3.36 -10.54 -22.64
CA VAL A 124 -2.22 -9.60 -22.75
C VAL A 124 -2.34 -8.53 -21.66
N VAL A 125 -1.30 -8.42 -20.83
CA VAL A 125 -1.27 -7.46 -19.70
C VAL A 125 -0.17 -6.42 -19.84
N GLN A 126 0.78 -6.64 -20.74
CA GLN A 126 1.91 -5.75 -20.95
C GLN A 126 2.48 -5.91 -22.35
N TYR A 127 2.94 -4.79 -22.91
CA TYR A 127 3.81 -4.74 -24.07
C TYR A 127 5.18 -4.24 -23.64
N ALA A 128 6.25 -4.81 -24.18
CA ALA A 128 7.62 -4.46 -23.82
C ALA A 128 8.54 -4.49 -25.05
N PRO A 129 9.62 -3.69 -25.07
CA PRO A 129 10.64 -3.85 -26.08
C PRO A 129 11.43 -5.15 -25.83
N ARG A 130 12.07 -5.67 -26.88
CA ARG A 130 12.77 -6.95 -26.91
C ARG A 130 14.13 -6.79 -27.60
N ILE A 131 15.17 -7.41 -27.05
CA ILE A 131 16.47 -7.52 -27.71
C ILE A 131 16.80 -9.00 -27.92
N ALA A 132 17.11 -9.39 -29.16
CA ALA A 132 17.72 -10.69 -29.45
C ALA A 132 19.25 -10.54 -29.46
N TYR A 133 19.94 -11.19 -28.52
CA TYR A 133 21.39 -11.09 -28.40
C TYR A 133 22.03 -12.39 -27.91
N LYS A 134 23.32 -12.56 -28.18
CA LYS A 134 24.07 -13.75 -27.75
C LYS A 134 24.22 -13.75 -26.23
N ASP A 135 23.71 -14.79 -25.59
CA ASP A 135 23.90 -15.01 -24.16
C ASP A 135 25.37 -15.32 -23.85
N PRO A 136 26.04 -14.55 -22.97
CA PRO A 136 27.40 -14.85 -22.53
C PRO A 136 27.52 -16.21 -21.84
N GLY A 137 26.47 -16.69 -21.16
CA GLY A 137 26.47 -17.96 -20.45
C GLY A 137 26.37 -19.17 -21.38
N GLY A 138 25.49 -19.12 -22.37
CA GLY A 138 25.20 -20.25 -23.28
C GLY A 138 25.78 -20.13 -24.69
N ASN A 139 26.36 -19.00 -25.09
CA ASN A 139 26.82 -18.69 -26.45
C ASN A 139 25.75 -18.85 -27.56
N VAL A 140 24.48 -18.90 -27.20
CA VAL A 140 23.32 -18.97 -28.10
C VAL A 140 22.58 -17.64 -28.11
N VAL A 141 21.95 -17.29 -29.23
CA VAL A 141 21.09 -16.09 -29.28
C VAL A 141 19.85 -16.35 -28.43
N THR A 142 19.56 -15.46 -27.50
CA THR A 142 18.37 -15.48 -26.65
C THR A 142 17.64 -14.14 -26.70
N SER A 143 16.38 -14.14 -26.28
CA SER A 143 15.58 -12.93 -26.14
C SER A 143 15.75 -12.35 -24.74
N TYR A 144 15.96 -11.04 -24.68
CA TYR A 144 16.08 -10.26 -23.48
C TYR A 144 14.87 -9.33 -23.33
N ALA A 145 14.40 -9.20 -22.11
CA ALA A 145 13.32 -8.29 -21.73
C ALA A 145 13.81 -7.30 -20.66
N PRO A 146 13.33 -6.04 -20.64
CA PRO A 146 13.74 -5.07 -19.65
C PRO A 146 13.08 -5.38 -18.30
N ILE A 147 13.89 -5.41 -17.23
CA ILE A 147 13.44 -5.83 -15.90
C ILE A 147 12.25 -5.02 -15.38
N TRP A 148 12.18 -3.74 -15.74
CA TRP A 148 11.11 -2.84 -15.31
C TRP A 148 9.71 -3.32 -15.74
N TYR A 149 9.55 -3.80 -16.98
CA TYR A 149 8.26 -4.31 -17.47
C TYR A 149 7.89 -5.63 -16.80
N LEU A 150 8.89 -6.47 -16.52
CA LEU A 150 8.68 -7.75 -15.84
C LEU A 150 8.22 -7.54 -14.42
N MET A 151 8.82 -6.59 -13.73
CA MET A 151 8.38 -6.14 -12.42
C MET A 151 6.92 -5.70 -12.43
N GLN A 152 6.47 -4.93 -13.42
CA GLN A 152 5.05 -4.58 -13.53
C GLN A 152 4.14 -5.81 -13.69
N VAL A 153 4.56 -6.80 -14.50
CA VAL A 153 3.79 -8.04 -14.68
C VAL A 153 3.76 -8.89 -13.40
N LEU A 154 4.88 -9.03 -12.70
CA LEU A 154 4.95 -9.76 -11.43
C LEU A 154 4.10 -9.11 -10.33
N LYS A 155 4.03 -7.77 -10.32
CA LYS A 155 3.15 -7.03 -9.41
C LYS A 155 1.69 -7.43 -9.58
N ARG A 156 1.24 -7.66 -10.83
CA ARG A 156 -0.15 -8.05 -11.12
C ARG A 156 -0.52 -9.41 -10.53
N VAL A 157 0.45 -10.23 -10.13
CA VAL A 157 0.21 -11.57 -9.56
C VAL A 157 0.68 -11.66 -8.10
N GLY A 158 0.78 -10.51 -7.42
CA GLY A 158 1.11 -10.45 -5.99
C GLY A 158 2.58 -10.75 -5.65
N ILE A 159 3.45 -10.92 -6.64
CA ILE A 159 4.88 -11.17 -6.36
C ILE A 159 5.56 -9.84 -6.04
N GLN A 160 6.04 -9.72 -4.80
CA GLN A 160 6.87 -8.59 -4.40
C GLN A 160 8.26 -8.74 -4.99
N TYR A 161 8.91 -7.61 -5.30
CA TYR A 161 10.24 -7.62 -5.89
C TYR A 161 11.12 -6.46 -5.45
N SER A 162 12.44 -6.62 -5.56
CA SER A 162 13.40 -5.52 -5.49
C SER A 162 14.55 -5.73 -6.49
N TRP A 163 15.11 -4.64 -7.02
CA TRP A 163 16.27 -4.66 -7.91
C TRP A 163 17.27 -3.60 -7.49
N ASN A 164 18.50 -4.03 -7.21
CA ASN A 164 19.59 -3.14 -6.78
C ASN A 164 20.66 -2.90 -7.87
N GLY A 165 20.45 -3.41 -9.09
CA GLY A 165 21.42 -3.38 -10.18
C GLY A 165 22.22 -4.68 -10.36
N THR A 166 22.23 -5.57 -9.35
CA THR A 166 22.89 -6.88 -9.39
C THR A 166 21.95 -8.00 -8.95
N ASP A 167 21.27 -7.80 -7.82
CA ASP A 167 20.37 -8.78 -7.23
C ASP A 167 18.93 -8.41 -7.55
N TRP A 168 18.20 -9.37 -8.08
CA TRP A 168 16.75 -9.32 -8.21
C TRP A 168 16.15 -10.25 -7.17
N THR A 169 15.50 -9.69 -6.16
CA THR A 169 14.75 -10.48 -5.18
C THR A 169 13.29 -10.52 -5.57
N MET A 170 12.68 -11.69 -5.43
CA MET A 170 11.25 -11.92 -5.57
C MET A 170 10.78 -12.66 -4.32
N ASN A 171 9.59 -12.33 -3.82
CA ASN A 171 8.96 -13.08 -2.74
C ASN A 171 7.54 -13.45 -3.16
N GLN A 172 7.16 -14.70 -2.95
CA GLN A 172 5.80 -15.15 -3.23
C GLN A 172 4.84 -14.61 -2.18
N ALA A 173 3.68 -14.15 -2.61
CA ALA A 173 2.56 -13.95 -1.70
C ALA A 173 2.07 -15.33 -1.24
N THR A 174 2.43 -15.72 -0.02
CA THR A 174 1.83 -16.87 0.65
C THR A 174 0.46 -16.48 1.17
N ASN A 175 -0.55 -17.29 0.86
CA ASN A 175 -1.84 -17.21 1.54
C ASN A 175 -1.59 -17.30 3.03
N VAL A 176 -2.35 -16.53 3.79
CA VAL A 176 -2.29 -16.56 5.24
C VAL A 176 -3.57 -17.12 5.77
N ASP A 177 -3.42 -18.07 6.66
CA ASP A 177 -4.54 -18.72 7.29
C ASP A 177 -5.09 -17.87 8.44
N LYS A 178 -6.35 -18.10 8.82
CA LYS A 178 -7.04 -17.42 9.91
C LYS A 178 -6.19 -17.28 11.19
N LEU A 179 -5.44 -18.32 11.57
CA LEU A 179 -4.62 -18.32 12.79
C LEU A 179 -3.57 -17.20 12.81
N ASP A 180 -2.90 -16.98 11.68
CA ASP A 180 -1.87 -15.95 11.57
C ASP A 180 -2.48 -14.54 11.62
N VAL A 181 -3.67 -14.35 11.06
CA VAL A 181 -4.41 -13.09 11.18
C VAL A 181 -4.83 -12.82 12.63
N VAL A 182 -5.34 -13.84 13.34
CA VAL A 182 -5.68 -13.72 14.77
C VAL A 182 -4.47 -13.32 15.60
N LYS A 183 -3.32 -13.96 15.38
CA LYS A 183 -2.07 -13.64 16.09
C LYS A 183 -1.60 -12.21 15.78
N GLY A 184 -1.65 -11.81 14.51
CA GLY A 184 -1.36 -10.45 14.08
C GLY A 184 -2.25 -9.42 14.76
N PHE A 185 -3.56 -9.68 14.80
CA PHE A 185 -4.57 -8.82 15.46
C PHE A 185 -4.31 -8.67 16.96
N ILE A 186 -4.19 -9.78 17.69
CA ILE A 186 -3.94 -9.79 19.15
C ILE A 186 -2.65 -9.04 19.49
N THR A 187 -1.59 -9.28 18.71
CA THR A 187 -0.29 -8.64 18.92
C THR A 187 -0.34 -7.14 18.63
N ALA A 188 -0.94 -6.74 17.50
CA ALA A 188 -0.98 -5.34 17.06
C ALA A 188 -1.74 -4.44 18.05
N LEU A 189 -2.77 -4.99 18.69
CA LEU A 189 -3.62 -4.28 19.66
C LEU A 189 -3.17 -4.48 21.11
N HIS A 190 -2.01 -5.12 21.33
CA HIS A 190 -1.47 -5.40 22.66
C HIS A 190 -2.45 -6.13 23.59
N ILE A 191 -3.30 -6.99 23.03
CA ILE A 191 -4.18 -7.87 23.79
C ILE A 191 -3.31 -8.96 24.40
N LEU A 192 -3.43 -9.17 25.71
CA LEU A 192 -2.64 -10.20 26.40
C LEU A 192 -3.13 -11.59 25.98
N PRO A 193 -2.25 -12.48 25.49
CA PRO A 193 -2.61 -13.87 25.26
C PRO A 193 -3.07 -14.51 26.58
N ASP A 194 -4.13 -15.32 26.52
CA ASP A 194 -4.73 -15.94 27.71
C ASP A 194 -4.47 -17.45 27.71
N PRO A 195 -3.51 -17.96 28.51
CA PRO A 195 -3.17 -19.37 28.55
C PRO A 195 -4.18 -20.23 29.31
N ASN A 196 -5.26 -19.66 29.85
CA ASN A 196 -6.26 -20.41 30.59
C ASN A 196 -7.07 -21.36 29.68
N GLY A 197 -7.74 -22.32 30.31
CA GLY A 197 -8.57 -23.31 29.62
C GLY A 197 -7.78 -24.47 29.01
N THR A 198 -8.50 -25.40 28.41
CA THR A 198 -7.93 -26.49 27.61
C THR A 198 -8.31 -26.23 26.17
N ASN A 199 -7.34 -26.26 25.26
CA ASN A 199 -7.57 -26.13 23.82
C ASN A 199 -8.58 -27.19 23.34
N PRO A 200 -9.80 -26.80 22.96
CA PRO A 200 -10.83 -27.75 22.52
C PRO A 200 -10.75 -28.03 21.01
N PHE A 201 -9.87 -27.33 20.29
CA PHE A 201 -9.81 -27.34 18.83
C PHE A 201 -8.75 -28.31 18.32
N ASP A 202 -9.12 -29.14 17.35
CA ASP A 202 -8.24 -30.16 16.77
C ASP A 202 -7.19 -29.60 15.80
N ASP A 203 -7.37 -28.36 15.37
CA ASP A 203 -6.58 -27.68 14.34
C ASP A 203 -5.75 -26.51 14.88
N VAL A 204 -5.85 -26.18 16.16
CA VAL A 204 -5.03 -25.12 16.81
C VAL A 204 -3.88 -25.78 17.57
N PRO A 205 -2.61 -25.46 17.28
CA PRO A 205 -1.49 -25.92 18.09
C PRO A 205 -1.56 -25.37 19.52
N ASP A 206 -1.19 -26.16 20.53
CA ASP A 206 -1.19 -25.74 21.94
C ASP A 206 -0.32 -24.49 22.21
N SER A 207 0.73 -24.28 21.40
CA SER A 207 1.57 -23.07 21.46
C SER A 207 0.83 -21.79 21.09
N ASP A 208 -0.20 -21.90 20.25
CA ASP A 208 -0.97 -20.78 19.70
C ASP A 208 -2.34 -20.64 20.38
N TRP A 209 -2.77 -21.63 21.16
CA TRP A 209 -3.99 -21.60 21.97
C TRP A 209 -4.17 -20.28 22.76
N PRO A 210 -3.16 -19.72 23.44
CA PRO A 210 -3.37 -18.50 24.21
C PRO A 210 -3.86 -17.29 23.40
N TYR A 211 -3.49 -17.22 22.11
CA TYR A 211 -3.95 -16.15 21.22
C TYR A 211 -5.40 -16.39 20.78
N VAL A 212 -5.72 -17.63 20.39
CA VAL A 212 -7.06 -18.03 19.96
C VAL A 212 -8.07 -17.90 21.11
N HIS A 213 -7.69 -18.32 22.31
CA HIS A 213 -8.52 -18.23 23.50
C HIS A 213 -8.87 -16.77 23.82
N ALA A 214 -7.88 -15.88 23.88
CA ALA A 214 -8.11 -14.45 24.09
C ALA A 214 -9.04 -13.85 23.01
N ALA A 215 -8.83 -14.21 21.75
CA ALA A 215 -9.65 -13.75 20.63
C ALA A 215 -11.14 -14.17 20.75
N ILE A 216 -11.41 -15.41 21.19
CA ILE A 216 -12.76 -15.95 21.34
C ILE A 216 -13.45 -15.41 22.59
N GLU A 217 -12.76 -15.34 23.73
CA GLU A 217 -13.32 -14.84 24.99
C GLU A 217 -13.78 -13.39 24.87
N HIS A 218 -13.07 -12.58 24.08
CA HIS A 218 -13.49 -11.22 23.77
C HIS A 218 -14.49 -11.11 22.60
N GLY A 219 -14.80 -12.22 21.93
CA GLY A 219 -15.76 -12.26 20.82
C GLY A 219 -15.25 -11.70 19.50
N TYR A 220 -13.94 -11.46 19.35
CA TYR A 220 -13.34 -10.87 18.14
C TYR A 220 -13.36 -11.84 16.96
N PHE A 221 -13.12 -13.12 17.23
CA PHE A 221 -13.14 -14.17 16.21
C PHE A 221 -13.94 -15.36 16.72
N GLN A 222 -14.66 -16.03 15.82
CA GLN A 222 -15.53 -17.16 16.15
C GLN A 222 -14.97 -18.46 15.57
N PRO A 223 -15.01 -19.58 16.30
CA PRO A 223 -14.62 -20.89 15.75
C PRO A 223 -15.66 -21.39 14.74
N THR A 224 -15.22 -22.21 13.78
CA THR A 224 -16.11 -22.86 12.79
C THR A 224 -17.05 -23.87 13.44
N SER A 225 -16.62 -24.53 14.53
CA SER A 225 -17.47 -25.41 15.36
C SER A 225 -16.93 -25.50 16.79
N SER A 226 -17.60 -26.27 17.67
CA SER A 226 -17.15 -26.46 19.05
C SER A 226 -15.81 -27.20 19.21
N THR A 227 -15.32 -27.88 18.17
CA THR A 227 -14.05 -28.65 18.20
C THR A 227 -13.10 -28.31 17.05
N HIS A 228 -13.43 -27.30 16.24
CA HIS A 228 -12.63 -26.89 15.08
C HIS A 228 -12.65 -25.37 14.97
N PHE A 229 -11.49 -24.72 15.02
CA PHE A 229 -11.39 -23.26 14.94
C PHE A 229 -11.47 -22.74 13.52
N GLY A 230 -10.98 -23.52 12.55
CA GLY A 230 -10.71 -23.06 11.19
C GLY A 230 -9.32 -22.42 11.07
N SER A 231 -8.31 -22.94 11.77
CA SER A 231 -6.98 -22.32 11.88
C SER A 231 -6.28 -22.16 10.53
N LEU A 232 -6.52 -23.10 9.61
CA LEU A 232 -6.03 -23.16 8.22
C LEU A 232 -7.03 -22.59 7.20
N ASP A 233 -8.17 -22.04 7.66
CA ASP A 233 -9.18 -21.49 6.76
C ASP A 233 -8.70 -20.15 6.18
N ASP A 234 -9.07 -19.88 4.93
CA ASP A 234 -8.96 -18.56 4.32
C ASP A 234 -9.77 -17.55 5.15
N ILE A 235 -9.24 -16.34 5.31
CA ILE A 235 -9.92 -15.24 5.99
C ILE A 235 -10.00 -14.01 5.09
N ASP A 236 -11.10 -13.28 5.21
CA ASP A 236 -11.32 -12.03 4.50
C ASP A 236 -11.18 -10.81 5.44
N MET A 237 -10.99 -9.64 4.83
CA MET A 237 -10.91 -8.39 5.59
C MET A 237 -12.21 -8.02 6.31
N SER A 238 -13.37 -8.52 5.86
CA SER A 238 -14.64 -8.23 6.54
C SER A 238 -14.70 -8.85 7.94
N THR A 239 -14.04 -10.00 8.11
CA THR A 239 -13.88 -10.66 9.42
C THR A 239 -12.97 -9.82 10.33
N VAL A 240 -11.89 -9.25 9.79
CA VAL A 240 -10.98 -8.35 10.53
C VAL A 240 -11.68 -7.03 10.89
N ASP A 241 -12.48 -6.48 9.98
CA ASP A 241 -13.29 -5.29 10.19
C ASP A 241 -14.23 -5.48 11.38
N HIS A 242 -14.96 -6.61 11.41
CA HIS A 242 -15.87 -6.96 12.50
C HIS A 242 -15.13 -7.19 13.82
N ALA A 243 -13.98 -7.88 13.79
CA ALA A 243 -13.14 -8.07 14.96
C ALA A 243 -12.68 -6.73 15.56
N TYR A 244 -12.28 -5.78 14.73
CA TYR A 244 -11.87 -4.45 15.19
C TYR A 244 -13.06 -3.62 15.69
N GLN A 245 -14.21 -3.70 15.02
CA GLN A 245 -15.47 -3.10 15.49
C GLN A 245 -15.83 -3.60 16.90
N ALA A 246 -15.74 -4.91 17.14
CA ALA A 246 -15.96 -5.52 18.45
C ALA A 246 -14.92 -5.06 19.49
N TYR A 247 -13.65 -4.94 19.11
CA TYR A 247 -12.59 -4.39 19.97
C TYR A 247 -12.87 -2.95 20.44
N ILE A 248 -13.43 -2.10 19.57
CA ILE A 248 -13.83 -0.73 19.92
C ILE A 248 -15.14 -0.70 20.74
N GLY A 249 -15.90 -1.81 20.75
CA GLY A 249 -17.17 -1.91 21.46
C GLY A 249 -18.32 -1.24 20.72
N ILE A 250 -18.35 -1.35 19.39
CA ILE A 250 -19.44 -0.86 18.54
C ILE A 250 -20.36 -2.03 18.17
N PRO A 251 -21.60 -2.09 18.67
CA PRO A 251 -22.58 -3.09 18.25
C PRO A 251 -22.96 -2.95 16.77
N ASP A 252 -23.28 -4.06 16.10
CA ASP A 252 -23.70 -4.06 14.68
C ASP A 252 -24.92 -3.14 14.44
N SER A 253 -25.85 -3.09 15.40
CA SER A 253 -27.03 -2.22 15.33
C SER A 253 -26.73 -0.72 15.41
N GLU A 254 -25.49 -0.35 15.74
CA GLU A 254 -25.06 1.04 15.95
C GLU A 254 -24.10 1.53 14.86
N MET A 255 -23.79 0.69 13.86
CA MET A 255 -22.89 1.04 12.75
C MET A 255 -23.37 2.24 11.93
N GLY A 256 -24.68 2.42 11.83
CA GLY A 256 -25.27 3.58 11.16
C GLY A 256 -24.82 4.94 11.74
N TRP A 257 -24.51 4.97 13.05
CA TRP A 257 -24.05 6.18 13.74
C TRP A 257 -22.55 6.45 13.58
N GLN A 258 -21.80 5.50 13.03
CA GLN A 258 -20.36 5.63 12.84
C GLN A 258 -20.04 6.20 11.46
N ALA A 259 -18.80 6.63 11.26
CA ALA A 259 -18.32 7.18 10.00
C ALA A 259 -18.62 6.25 8.82
N GLY A 260 -19.34 6.76 7.81
CA GLY A 260 -19.74 5.99 6.63
C GLY A 260 -20.99 5.12 6.78
N GLY A 261 -21.45 4.85 8.02
CA GLY A 261 -22.72 4.17 8.31
C GLY A 261 -22.77 2.68 7.99
N ASP A 262 -21.63 2.09 7.64
CA ASP A 262 -21.47 0.71 7.18
C ASP A 262 -20.08 0.20 7.60
N LEU A 263 -19.95 -1.08 7.94
CA LEU A 263 -18.73 -1.66 8.48
C LEU A 263 -17.53 -1.47 7.55
N VAL A 264 -17.67 -1.84 6.27
CA VAL A 264 -16.56 -1.76 5.30
C VAL A 264 -16.21 -0.30 5.02
N LYS A 265 -17.21 0.59 4.89
CA LYS A 265 -16.94 2.03 4.72
C LYS A 265 -16.25 2.62 5.94
N TRP A 266 -16.71 2.27 7.14
CA TRP A 266 -16.12 2.72 8.39
C TRP A 266 -14.65 2.30 8.48
N SER A 267 -14.35 1.02 8.28
CA SER A 267 -12.98 0.49 8.28
C SER A 267 -12.07 1.15 7.25
N ASN A 268 -12.60 1.49 6.07
CA ASN A 268 -11.85 2.26 5.07
C ASN A 268 -11.59 3.70 5.54
N ILE A 269 -12.57 4.37 6.14
CA ILE A 269 -12.45 5.76 6.61
C ILE A 269 -11.44 5.87 7.75
N ILE A 270 -11.45 4.95 8.71
CA ILE A 270 -10.48 4.93 9.82
C ILE A 270 -9.09 4.42 9.37
N GLY A 271 -8.94 4.02 8.11
CA GLY A 271 -7.67 3.56 7.56
C GLY A 271 -7.26 2.14 7.94
N LEU A 272 -8.14 1.33 8.55
CA LEU A 272 -7.88 -0.08 8.85
C LEU A 272 -7.56 -0.87 7.57
N ASN A 273 -8.32 -0.60 6.50
CA ASN A 273 -8.19 -1.29 5.21
C ASN A 273 -7.19 -0.63 4.25
N ASN A 274 -6.46 0.39 4.70
CA ASN A 274 -5.57 1.15 3.81
C ASN A 274 -4.41 0.29 3.28
N GLY A 275 -4.32 0.20 1.94
CA GLY A 275 -3.26 -0.53 1.26
C GLY A 275 -3.43 -2.06 1.24
N ILE A 276 -4.58 -2.57 1.70
CA ILE A 276 -4.88 -4.01 1.73
C ILE A 276 -5.76 -4.37 0.54
N GLY A 277 -5.45 -5.48 -0.14
CA GLY A 277 -6.27 -5.98 -1.23
C GLY A 277 -7.63 -6.50 -0.73
N THR A 278 -8.66 -6.45 -1.58
CA THR A 278 -9.96 -7.09 -1.29
C THR A 278 -9.99 -8.57 -1.69
N SER A 279 -8.82 -9.18 -1.91
CA SER A 279 -8.70 -10.58 -2.28
C SER A 279 -8.98 -11.50 -1.10
N VAL A 280 -9.58 -12.64 -1.39
CA VAL A 280 -9.70 -13.76 -0.47
C VAL A 280 -9.00 -14.96 -1.14
N PRO A 281 -8.05 -15.61 -0.44
CA PRO A 281 -7.54 -15.30 0.90
C PRO A 281 -6.69 -14.02 0.98
N MET A 282 -6.49 -13.55 2.22
CA MET A 282 -5.42 -12.58 2.54
C MET A 282 -4.03 -13.19 2.32
N PHE A 283 -3.07 -12.37 1.92
CA PHE A 283 -1.67 -12.75 1.77
C PHE A 283 -0.80 -12.23 2.92
N THR A 284 0.44 -12.71 3.04
CA THR A 284 1.38 -12.26 4.08
C THR A 284 1.64 -10.76 4.05
N ALA A 285 1.62 -10.16 2.87
CA ALA A 285 1.70 -8.71 2.71
C ALA A 285 0.47 -7.98 3.29
N ASP A 286 -0.73 -8.54 3.10
CA ASP A 286 -1.98 -7.99 3.65
C ASP A 286 -1.97 -8.05 5.17
N VAL A 287 -1.52 -9.16 5.76
CA VAL A 287 -1.44 -9.32 7.23
C VAL A 287 -0.40 -8.37 7.84
N ALA A 288 0.75 -8.19 7.18
CA ALA A 288 1.73 -7.21 7.62
C ALA A 288 1.18 -5.77 7.55
N GLN A 289 0.47 -5.44 6.48
CA GLN A 289 -0.17 -4.12 6.32
C GLN A 289 -1.30 -3.90 7.33
N MET A 290 -2.15 -4.92 7.55
CA MET A 290 -3.21 -4.94 8.57
C MET A 290 -2.65 -4.73 9.97
N THR A 291 -1.62 -5.50 10.36
CA THR A 291 -0.94 -5.36 11.65
C THR A 291 -0.38 -3.95 11.79
N GLY A 292 0.22 -3.41 10.72
CA GLY A 292 0.65 -2.02 10.65
C GLY A 292 -0.50 -1.05 10.94
N ASN A 293 -1.60 -1.14 10.21
CA ASN A 293 -2.76 -0.25 10.36
C ASN A 293 -3.36 -0.33 11.78
N LEU A 294 -3.53 -1.54 12.33
CA LEU A 294 -4.00 -1.77 13.70
C LEU A 294 -3.08 -1.13 14.75
N THR A 295 -1.76 -1.28 14.62
CA THR A 295 -0.81 -0.63 15.53
C THR A 295 -0.90 0.90 15.47
N ARG A 296 -1.12 1.48 14.27
CA ARG A 296 -1.31 2.93 14.13
C ARG A 296 -2.58 3.40 14.82
N LEU A 297 -3.67 2.67 14.62
CA LEU A 297 -4.96 2.91 15.27
C LEU A 297 -4.88 2.74 16.80
N PHE A 298 -4.14 1.75 17.28
CA PHE A 298 -3.90 1.56 18.71
C PHE A 298 -3.14 2.74 19.32
N ASN A 299 -2.05 3.15 18.66
CA ASN A 299 -1.19 4.24 19.11
C ASN A 299 -1.85 5.62 18.97
N GLY A 300 -2.73 5.79 17.98
CA GLY A 300 -3.24 7.10 17.56
C GLY A 300 -2.28 7.88 16.65
N TYR A 301 -1.20 7.25 16.17
CA TYR A 301 -0.23 7.89 15.28
C TYR A 301 0.66 6.88 14.54
N TYR A 302 1.42 7.38 13.56
CA TYR A 302 2.60 6.70 13.03
C TYR A 302 3.74 7.68 12.73
N LYS A 303 4.97 7.17 12.69
CA LYS A 303 6.16 7.97 12.34
C LYS A 303 6.59 7.66 10.92
N ASP A 304 6.76 8.70 10.10
CA ASP A 304 7.27 8.53 8.73
C ASP A 304 8.80 8.49 8.67
N SER A 305 9.35 8.27 7.47
CA SER A 305 10.80 8.22 7.25
C SER A 305 11.53 9.55 7.47
N SER A 306 10.81 10.67 7.50
CA SER A 306 11.38 11.99 7.86
C SER A 306 11.50 12.18 9.37
N GLY A 307 10.85 11.30 10.14
CA GLY A 307 10.75 11.40 11.59
C GLY A 307 9.56 12.22 12.08
N SER A 308 8.67 12.64 11.17
CA SER A 308 7.43 13.35 11.51
C SER A 308 6.37 12.34 11.95
N TYR A 309 5.59 12.71 12.97
CA TYR A 309 4.45 11.91 13.41
C TYR A 309 3.21 12.36 12.63
N HIS A 310 2.46 11.40 12.10
CA HIS A 310 1.15 11.59 11.49
C HIS A 310 0.12 11.12 12.51
N LEU A 311 -0.85 11.97 12.82
CA LEU A 311 -1.90 11.59 13.75
C LEU A 311 -2.85 10.58 13.08
N VAL A 312 -3.45 9.72 13.88
CA VAL A 312 -4.47 8.77 13.47
C VAL A 312 -5.58 8.84 14.50
N PHE A 313 -6.78 9.16 14.05
CA PHE A 313 -7.93 9.22 14.92
C PHE A 313 -8.27 7.84 15.48
N LYS A 314 -8.39 7.73 16.81
CA LYS A 314 -8.83 6.48 17.44
C LYS A 314 -10.36 6.46 17.43
N PRO A 315 -11.01 5.54 16.68
CA PRO A 315 -12.45 5.51 16.63
C PRO A 315 -13.05 5.20 18.00
N TYR A 316 -14.26 5.70 18.23
CA TYR A 316 -15.07 5.43 19.41
C TYR A 316 -16.51 5.18 18.97
N ASN A 317 -17.31 4.57 19.84
CA ASN A 317 -18.73 4.38 19.57
C ASN A 317 -19.50 5.71 19.69
N ALA A 318 -19.95 6.25 18.56
CA ALA A 318 -20.68 7.50 18.49
C ALA A 318 -22.10 7.42 19.06
N TYR A 319 -22.75 6.26 19.01
CA TYR A 319 -24.16 6.12 19.37
C TYR A 319 -24.45 6.58 20.82
N PRO A 320 -23.75 6.12 21.87
CA PRO A 320 -23.99 6.55 23.24
C PRO A 320 -23.93 8.06 23.46
N ILE A 321 -23.13 8.78 22.66
CA ILE A 321 -22.92 10.23 22.79
C ILE A 321 -24.06 11.02 22.14
N TYR A 322 -24.47 10.63 20.92
CA TYR A 322 -25.32 11.48 20.09
C TYR A 322 -26.78 11.04 19.99
N HIS A 323 -27.11 9.76 20.22
CA HIS A 323 -28.45 9.23 19.92
C HIS A 323 -29.59 9.88 20.72
N THR A 324 -29.28 10.45 21.89
CA THR A 324 -30.27 11.14 22.73
C THR A 324 -30.50 12.59 22.32
N ASN A 325 -29.62 13.17 21.50
CA ASN A 325 -29.73 14.55 21.07
C ASN A 325 -30.71 14.66 19.89
N LYS A 326 -31.86 15.29 20.15
CA LYS A 326 -32.97 15.44 19.18
C LYS A 326 -32.63 16.32 17.97
N LYS A 327 -31.50 17.03 18.00
CA LYS A 327 -31.06 17.95 16.94
C LYS A 327 -30.11 17.29 15.94
N VAL A 328 -29.60 16.10 16.24
CA VAL A 328 -28.71 15.35 15.36
C VAL A 328 -29.39 14.09 14.85
N THR A 329 -29.03 13.69 13.64
CA THR A 329 -29.46 12.45 13.02
C THR A 329 -28.28 11.51 12.88
N GLU A 330 -28.56 10.22 12.75
CA GLU A 330 -27.56 9.20 12.44
C GLU A 330 -26.68 9.60 11.23
N SER A 331 -27.28 10.04 10.13
CA SER A 331 -26.55 10.50 8.94
C SER A 331 -25.68 11.73 9.19
N PHE A 332 -26.11 12.64 10.06
CA PHE A 332 -25.35 13.84 10.40
C PHE A 332 -24.12 13.46 11.25
N VAL A 333 -24.29 12.56 12.22
CA VAL A 333 -23.19 12.07 13.06
C VAL A 333 -22.19 11.27 12.24
N SER A 334 -22.68 10.37 11.37
CA SER A 334 -21.84 9.59 10.47
C SER A 334 -20.96 10.47 9.58
N LEU A 335 -21.53 11.52 8.98
CA LEU A 335 -20.77 12.47 8.18
C LEU A 335 -19.78 13.28 9.02
N GLY A 336 -20.23 13.81 10.16
CA GLY A 336 -19.40 14.60 11.06
C GLY A 336 -18.20 13.83 11.59
N GLN A 337 -18.38 12.55 11.94
CA GLN A 337 -17.27 11.69 12.37
C GLN A 337 -16.31 11.40 11.22
N ALA A 338 -16.80 11.17 10.00
CA ALA A 338 -15.94 10.98 8.83
C ALA A 338 -15.09 12.22 8.51
N ASP A 339 -15.68 13.42 8.60
CA ASP A 339 -14.95 14.68 8.42
C ASP A 339 -13.92 14.90 9.54
N ALA A 340 -14.26 14.57 10.79
CA ALA A 340 -13.34 14.66 11.91
C ALA A 340 -12.12 13.73 11.73
N ILE A 341 -12.35 12.47 11.36
CA ILE A 341 -11.28 11.51 11.06
C ILE A 341 -10.37 12.06 9.96
N ARG A 342 -10.94 12.49 8.82
CA ARG A 342 -10.17 13.07 7.72
C ARG A 342 -9.32 14.27 8.15
N ASN A 343 -9.91 15.18 8.93
CA ASN A 343 -9.22 16.39 9.36
C ASN A 343 -8.09 16.09 10.35
N ILE A 344 -8.29 15.14 11.27
CA ILE A 344 -7.29 14.74 12.27
C ILE A 344 -6.17 13.92 11.63
N ASP A 345 -6.50 12.94 10.77
CA ASP A 345 -5.53 12.11 10.06
C ASP A 345 -4.67 12.92 9.09
N GLY A 346 -5.16 14.08 8.65
CA GLY A 346 -4.41 15.04 7.83
C GLY A 346 -3.35 15.84 8.61
N ILE A 347 -3.24 15.66 9.92
CA ILE A 347 -2.32 16.42 10.77
C ILE A 347 -0.97 15.70 10.87
N THR A 348 0.09 16.45 10.59
CA THR A 348 1.46 16.01 10.89
C THR A 348 2.05 16.84 12.01
N MET A 349 2.97 16.25 12.75
CA MET A 349 3.47 16.80 13.99
C MET A 349 4.97 16.52 14.14
N THR A 350 5.68 17.52 14.65
CA THR A 350 7.10 17.45 14.99
C THR A 350 7.31 18.04 16.38
N ASN A 351 8.06 17.33 17.23
CA ASN A 351 8.45 17.83 18.54
C ASN A 351 9.88 18.40 18.44
N THR A 352 10.07 19.67 18.76
CA THR A 352 11.38 20.34 18.69
C THR A 352 12.07 20.46 20.06
N GLY A 353 11.59 19.73 21.07
CA GLY A 353 12.07 19.73 22.46
C GLY A 353 11.63 20.93 23.30
N SER A 354 11.40 22.10 22.68
CA SER A 354 10.89 23.30 23.35
C SER A 354 9.43 23.63 23.03
N HIS A 355 8.94 23.17 21.89
CA HIS A 355 7.58 23.40 21.40
C HIS A 355 7.14 22.19 20.56
N GLU A 356 5.84 22.01 20.48
CA GLU A 356 5.18 21.07 19.59
C GLU A 356 4.77 21.85 18.35
N ALA A 357 5.07 21.35 17.15
CA ALA A 357 4.71 21.97 15.90
C ALA A 357 3.80 21.05 15.09
N TYR A 358 2.61 21.54 14.78
CA TYR A 358 1.58 20.87 14.03
C TYR A 358 1.46 21.51 12.65
N GLN A 359 1.37 20.70 11.62
CA GLN A 359 0.90 21.12 10.31
C GLN A 359 -0.49 20.52 10.11
N ILE A 360 -1.50 21.39 10.10
CA ILE A 360 -2.90 21.01 10.05
C ILE A 360 -3.53 21.38 8.71
N PRO A 361 -4.64 20.73 8.29
CA PRO A 361 -5.40 21.15 7.12
C PRO A 361 -5.88 22.60 7.23
N GLY A 362 -5.76 23.35 6.13
CA GLY A 362 -6.31 24.70 6.06
C GLY A 362 -7.81 24.69 5.83
N LEU A 363 -8.58 24.95 6.89
CA LEU A 363 -10.04 25.12 6.79
C LEU A 363 -10.39 26.61 6.64
N SER A 364 -11.37 26.89 5.78
CA SER A 364 -11.86 28.25 5.59
C SER A 364 -12.68 28.66 6.81
N SER A 365 -12.63 29.93 7.22
CA SER A 365 -13.53 30.46 8.24
C SER A 365 -15.00 30.48 7.84
N LYS A 366 -15.33 30.01 6.63
CA LYS A 366 -16.69 29.77 6.14
C LYS A 366 -17.03 28.29 6.02
N ALA A 367 -16.07 27.39 6.24
CA ALA A 367 -16.29 25.95 6.20
C ALA A 367 -17.31 25.54 7.29
N PRO A 368 -18.19 24.56 7.02
CA PRO A 368 -19.06 24.00 8.05
C PRO A 368 -18.27 23.25 9.13
N GLU A 369 -17.04 22.81 8.83
CA GLU A 369 -16.10 22.23 9.77
C GLU A 369 -15.26 23.30 10.49
N GLU A 370 -14.90 22.99 11.73
CA GLU A 370 -13.98 23.76 12.56
C GLU A 370 -12.86 22.84 13.05
N LEU A 371 -11.62 23.33 12.98
CA LEU A 371 -10.47 22.72 13.61
C LEU A 371 -9.86 23.70 14.62
N THR A 372 -9.77 23.25 15.88
CA THR A 372 -9.06 23.97 16.95
C THR A 372 -7.85 23.19 17.41
N VAL A 373 -6.76 23.90 17.70
CA VAL A 373 -5.49 23.30 18.13
C VAL A 373 -4.83 24.19 19.18
N GLY A 374 -4.44 23.61 20.31
CA GLY A 374 -3.60 24.27 21.32
C GLY A 374 -3.96 23.81 22.73
N ASN A 375 -3.54 24.56 23.72
CA ASN A 375 -3.83 24.27 25.12
C ASN A 375 -5.27 24.67 25.48
N ILE A 376 -6.23 23.85 25.01
CA ILE A 376 -7.65 24.12 25.17
C ILE A 376 -8.05 23.89 26.63
N GLY A 377 -8.59 24.91 27.29
CA GLY A 377 -8.88 24.80 28.73
C GLY A 377 -8.24 25.86 29.62
N ILE A 378 -7.19 26.52 29.13
CA ILE A 378 -6.33 27.38 29.95
C ILE A 378 -6.38 28.81 29.44
N ALA A 379 -6.70 29.76 30.34
CA ALA A 379 -6.87 31.18 29.98
C ALA A 379 -5.60 31.83 29.41
N THR A 380 -4.42 31.27 29.69
CA THR A 380 -3.13 31.66 29.11
C THR A 380 -2.72 30.65 28.05
N SER A 381 -3.29 30.78 26.85
CA SER A 381 -2.81 30.08 25.66
C SER A 381 -1.32 30.41 25.42
N ASN A 382 -0.53 29.41 25.05
CA ASN A 382 0.83 29.58 24.50
C ASN A 382 0.87 29.15 23.02
N THR A 383 -0.26 29.31 22.34
CA THR A 383 -0.45 28.79 21.00
C THR A 383 -0.16 29.87 19.95
N TYR A 384 0.78 29.57 19.06
CA TYR A 384 1.14 30.41 17.93
C TYR A 384 0.73 29.74 16.64
N PHE A 385 0.34 30.52 15.63
CA PHE A 385 -0.04 29.98 14.33
C PHE A 385 0.63 30.73 13.18
N SER A 386 0.78 30.09 12.03
CA SER A 386 1.34 30.68 10.83
C SER A 386 0.58 30.24 9.58
N LEU A 387 0.07 31.23 8.84
CA LEU A 387 -0.66 31.04 7.58
C LEU A 387 0.25 31.09 6.34
N ASN A 388 1.56 31.31 6.52
CA ASN A 388 2.53 31.47 5.44
C ASN A 388 3.77 30.57 5.65
N HIS A 389 3.52 29.34 6.10
CA HIS A 389 4.56 28.31 6.29
C HIS A 389 5.74 28.77 7.17
N GLY A 390 5.45 29.52 8.24
CA GLY A 390 6.45 29.95 9.22
C GLY A 390 7.09 31.30 8.95
N GLY A 391 6.72 32.00 7.87
CA GLY A 391 7.23 33.34 7.56
C GLY A 391 6.85 34.40 8.61
N SER A 392 5.65 34.32 9.15
CA SER A 392 5.18 35.14 10.27
C SER A 392 4.29 34.33 11.21
N TRP A 393 4.36 34.63 12.50
CA TRP A 393 3.60 33.94 13.54
C TRP A 393 2.61 34.90 14.21
N GLY A 394 1.34 34.51 14.20
CA GLY A 394 0.28 35.09 15.04
C GLY A 394 0.25 34.37 16.39
N PHE A 395 -0.38 35.02 17.37
CA PHE A 395 -0.60 34.46 18.70
C PHE A 395 -2.10 34.32 18.93
N ALA A 396 -2.56 33.10 19.22
CA ALA A 396 -3.95 32.83 19.47
C ALA A 396 -4.31 33.18 20.92
N LYS A 397 -5.37 33.97 21.10
CA LYS A 397 -5.87 34.43 22.40
C LYS A 397 -7.12 33.65 22.79
N GLY A 398 -7.22 33.36 24.08
CA GLY A 398 -8.42 32.75 24.66
C GLY A 398 -8.31 31.24 24.83
N PHE A 399 -9.46 30.61 25.02
CA PHE A 399 -9.57 29.27 25.59
C PHE A 399 -9.29 28.13 24.62
N PHE A 400 -9.32 28.38 23.31
CA PHE A 400 -9.31 27.33 22.27
C PHE A 400 -8.00 27.23 21.48
N GLY A 401 -7.02 28.10 21.73
CA GLY A 401 -5.82 28.16 20.91
C GLY A 401 -6.13 28.64 19.48
N TYR A 402 -5.43 28.09 18.48
CA TYR A 402 -5.76 28.34 17.07
C TYR A 402 -7.18 27.87 16.78
N ASP A 403 -7.94 28.69 16.06
CA ASP A 403 -9.30 28.38 15.63
C ASP A 403 -9.48 28.80 14.16
N SER A 404 -9.75 27.83 13.29
CA SER A 404 -9.98 28.03 11.86
C SER A 404 -11.15 28.96 11.51
N ARG A 405 -12.08 29.20 12.44
CA ARG A 405 -13.27 30.01 12.26
C ARG A 405 -13.11 31.44 12.79
N ASP A 406 -12.29 31.62 13.81
CA ASP A 406 -12.09 32.91 14.47
C ASP A 406 -10.95 33.71 13.81
N PRO A 407 -11.24 34.85 13.15
CA PRO A 407 -10.23 35.69 12.54
C PRO A 407 -9.16 36.21 13.50
N ASP A 408 -9.47 36.34 14.79
CA ASP A 408 -8.51 36.78 15.81
C ASP A 408 -7.55 35.65 16.20
N ASN A 409 -7.91 34.39 15.90
CA ASN A 409 -7.17 33.18 16.26
C ASN A 409 -6.72 32.34 15.05
N GLY A 410 -6.62 32.98 13.89
CA GLY A 410 -6.01 32.43 12.67
C GLY A 410 -7.00 32.04 11.58
N GLY A 411 -8.30 32.11 11.85
CA GLY A 411 -9.34 31.88 10.87
C GLY A 411 -9.27 32.86 9.69
N THR A 412 -9.44 32.35 8.48
CA THR A 412 -9.40 33.16 7.26
C THR A 412 -10.34 32.59 6.21
N PRO A 413 -11.02 33.44 5.40
CA PRO A 413 -11.88 32.95 4.33
C PRO A 413 -11.08 32.21 3.23
N ASN A 414 -9.78 32.50 3.08
CA ASN A 414 -8.90 31.92 2.06
C ASN A 414 -7.65 31.34 2.73
N PRO A 415 -7.75 30.19 3.41
CA PRO A 415 -6.62 29.58 4.08
C PRO A 415 -5.59 29.03 3.06
N PRO A 416 -4.31 28.92 3.44
CA PRO A 416 -3.36 28.06 2.72
C PRO A 416 -3.84 26.60 2.75
N THR A 417 -3.20 25.71 1.99
CA THR A 417 -3.50 24.27 2.06
C THR A 417 -3.20 23.66 3.43
N SER A 418 -2.27 24.26 4.18
CA SER A 418 -1.95 23.85 5.55
C SER A 418 -1.55 25.04 6.42
N VAL A 419 -1.92 24.99 7.69
CA VAL A 419 -1.54 25.98 8.72
C VAL A 419 -0.51 25.35 9.65
N LEU A 420 0.51 26.11 10.06
CA LEU A 420 1.41 25.67 11.13
C LEU A 420 0.91 26.18 12.47
N VAL A 421 0.86 25.33 13.48
CA VAL A 421 0.53 25.69 14.86
C VAL A 421 1.69 25.25 15.76
N LYS A 422 2.08 26.10 16.69
CA LYS A 422 3.05 25.80 17.74
C LYS A 422 2.40 25.94 19.09
N ASP A 423 2.62 24.98 19.97
CA ASP A 423 2.12 25.04 21.34
C ASP A 423 3.16 24.56 22.36
N VAL A 424 2.93 24.93 23.62
CA VAL A 424 3.76 24.52 24.76
C VAL A 424 2.87 23.88 25.82
N GLY A 425 3.04 22.58 26.04
CA GLY A 425 2.34 21.82 27.08
C GLY A 425 1.44 20.75 26.49
N GLU A 426 0.33 20.45 27.17
CA GLU A 426 -0.68 19.53 26.66
C GLU A 426 -1.44 20.20 25.51
N THR A 427 -1.35 19.61 24.32
CA THR A 427 -2.09 20.08 23.15
C THR A 427 -3.37 19.28 22.99
N LYS A 428 -4.48 19.99 22.80
CA LYS A 428 -5.78 19.43 22.42
C LYS A 428 -6.11 19.82 20.99
N ILE A 429 -6.66 18.87 20.25
CA ILE A 429 -7.12 19.06 18.88
C ILE A 429 -8.59 18.69 18.81
N ASN A 430 -9.45 19.60 18.38
CA ASN A 430 -10.86 19.28 18.16
C ASN A 430 -11.27 19.53 16.71
N ALA A 431 -11.96 18.56 16.13
CA ALA A 431 -12.69 18.67 14.88
C ALA A 431 -14.20 18.68 15.19
N ALA A 432 -14.85 19.79 14.84
CA ALA A 432 -16.27 20.01 15.06
C ALA A 432 -16.98 20.34 13.74
N GLN A 433 -18.30 20.15 13.71
CA GLN A 433 -19.14 20.81 12.72
C GLN A 433 -20.04 21.85 13.41
N ILE A 434 -20.16 22.99 12.75
CA ILE A 434 -21.00 24.09 13.21
C ILE A 434 -22.34 24.04 12.49
N ASN A 435 -23.40 23.88 13.27
CA ASN A 435 -24.76 23.97 12.81
C ASN A 435 -25.51 25.07 13.58
N GLN A 436 -26.81 25.22 13.32
CA GLN A 436 -27.66 26.23 13.93
C GLN A 436 -27.89 26.07 15.46
N TYR A 437 -27.24 25.10 16.12
CA TYR A 437 -27.54 24.68 17.48
C TYR A 437 -26.34 24.63 18.44
N ASP A 438 -25.31 25.43 18.18
CA ASP A 438 -24.01 25.42 18.87
C ASP A 438 -23.13 24.21 18.48
N GLY A 439 -21.83 24.45 18.35
CA GLY A 439 -20.89 23.52 17.73
C GLY A 439 -20.92 22.11 18.32
N ILE A 440 -20.92 21.10 17.44
CA ILE A 440 -20.89 19.69 17.81
C ILE A 440 -19.51 19.15 17.46
N THR A 441 -18.78 18.69 18.48
CA THR A 441 -17.45 18.11 18.32
C THR A 441 -17.58 16.63 17.99
N PHE A 442 -17.05 16.23 16.84
CA PHE A 442 -17.07 14.86 16.35
C PHE A 442 -15.73 14.13 16.52
N GLY A 443 -14.67 14.87 16.80
CA GLY A 443 -13.39 14.31 17.19
C GLY A 443 -12.65 15.26 18.11
N SER A 444 -12.13 14.73 19.20
CA SER A 444 -11.26 15.41 20.15
C SER A 444 -10.09 14.48 20.42
N VAL A 445 -8.89 15.03 20.43
CA VAL A 445 -7.65 14.29 20.68
C VAL A 445 -6.80 15.08 21.68
N ASP A 446 -6.50 14.46 22.81
CA ASP A 446 -5.58 14.98 23.81
C ASP A 446 -4.19 14.35 23.59
N ILE A 447 -3.19 15.19 23.35
CA ILE A 447 -1.82 14.76 23.04
C ILE A 447 -0.88 15.24 24.14
N THR A 448 -0.12 14.29 24.67
CA THR A 448 1.05 14.56 25.53
C THR A 448 2.29 13.89 24.92
N PHE A 449 3.45 14.11 25.50
CA PHE A 449 4.71 13.50 25.03
C PHE A 449 5.45 12.83 26.17
N ASP A 450 6.06 11.69 25.86
CA ASP A 450 6.98 11.04 26.78
C ASP A 450 8.35 11.75 26.82
N ALA A 451 9.24 11.27 27.69
CA ALA A 451 10.59 11.83 27.83
C ALA A 451 11.46 11.72 26.56
N ASN A 452 11.06 10.91 25.59
CA ASN A 452 11.75 10.72 24.31
C ASN A 452 11.12 11.52 23.16
N GLY A 453 10.10 12.34 23.45
CA GLY A 453 9.36 13.08 22.42
C GLY A 453 8.47 12.18 21.56
N VAL A 454 8.04 11.04 22.09
CA VAL A 454 7.05 10.16 21.46
C VAL A 454 5.65 10.58 21.92
N PRO A 455 4.70 10.82 20.99
CA PRO A 455 3.35 11.20 21.33
C PRO A 455 2.65 10.13 22.17
N GLN A 456 1.88 10.57 23.15
CA GLN A 456 1.02 9.73 24.00
C GLN A 456 -0.41 10.25 23.87
N PHE A 457 -1.29 9.38 23.39
CA PHE A 457 -2.69 9.69 23.17
C PHE A 457 -3.50 9.17 24.35
N SER A 458 -4.06 10.09 25.12
CA SER A 458 -4.86 9.73 26.29
C SER A 458 -6.20 9.13 25.86
N TYR A 459 -6.93 9.85 24.99
CA TYR A 459 -8.25 9.45 24.49
C TYR A 459 -8.56 10.12 23.15
N SER A 460 -9.42 9.49 22.36
CA SER A 460 -10.21 10.16 21.32
C SER A 460 -11.68 10.11 21.71
N SER A 461 -12.39 11.23 21.58
CA SER A 461 -13.80 11.31 21.98
C SER A 461 -14.60 12.30 21.15
N GLY A 462 -15.92 12.24 21.29
CA GLY A 462 -16.86 13.23 20.77
C GLY A 462 -17.55 13.96 21.91
N ALA A 463 -18.11 15.14 21.61
CA ALA A 463 -18.94 15.87 22.56
C ALA A 463 -20.14 16.50 21.84
N ALA A 464 -21.32 16.30 22.42
CA ALA A 464 -22.52 17.04 22.06
C ALA A 464 -22.90 17.94 23.24
N ASN A 465 -22.82 19.25 23.05
CA ASN A 465 -23.42 20.19 23.99
C ASN A 465 -24.95 19.97 23.95
N GLN A 466 -25.56 19.70 25.11
CA GLN A 466 -27.01 19.51 25.22
C GLN A 466 -27.76 20.83 25.21
#